data_AF-A0AAU4X0I7-F1
#
_entry.id   AF-A0AAU4X0I7-F1
#
_cell.length_a   1.000
_cell.length_b   1.000
_cell.length_c   1.000
_cell.angle_alpha   90.00
_cell.angle_beta   90.00
_cell.angle_gamma   90.00
#
_symmetry.space_group_name_H-M   'P 1'
#
loop_
_entity.id
_entity.type
_entity.pdbx_description
1 polymer ?
#
loop_
_entity_poly.entity_id
_entity_poly.type
_entity_poly.pdbx_seq_one_letter_code
_entity_poly.pdbx_strand_id
1 'polypeptide(L)'
;MAIEENAFGAELRRRRTAAGKSLSELAEEVHCSRSFLSRIETGQRRVTHELAQLCDERLEAKGALLALVPDPSTERISKTIGPGPGERAAKLVKSGAGTGGSAAARQRDEFDRLLRRGDLSHTAGDMREADRLYRAAYASAEGDPTARAEAVIRMARRWSDPGQVDHELLQLIRESLAALGDDGSVEAAGLRLRLNAHLAKKLSMAVSQDTAAGQAGPEQGARLARSTLRRLSVDGKDDEVACEVLTECRWGLYDFMSTTESLTLSERLRDAAARHGSAYFRGEALMAVALDQLRAGKVYSALATANQYRKHAADTRGALTTWQQHTLDALLDLWHGRFDKAAGWIFGDALTFVERLPADLAVPADNLHQTRLGQAYWLLREQGRMADLFASGLADTVERHGYFPVWRAGLALALCETGQYAEGADRLVGFAHDTADFSRFPPSGWAVPTLVLLAEVSAALDARGGFETELRQVLPVLRERLAAHDGEQIALAGWPTVLIGPTARARGLLALAAGEPDTALAHFRTATEPVRSSQPQLARLRLAQARALRRSDRPGAAAHASGLLREALRVARTYGMAALAAECAALLDSTADA
;
A
#
# COMPACT_ATOMS: atom_id res chain seq x y z
N MET A 1 -13.63 -13.44 36.80
CA MET A 1 -12.60 -12.83 37.65
C MET A 1 -11.65 -12.11 36.71
N ALA A 2 -11.77 -10.85 36.28
CA ALA A 2 -12.32 -9.60 36.83
C ALA A 2 -11.62 -9.13 38.12
N ILE A 3 -10.84 -8.04 37.95
CA ILE A 3 -10.05 -7.24 38.91
C ILE A 3 -8.63 -7.76 39.18
N GLU A 4 -7.72 -7.59 38.21
CA GLU A 4 -6.25 -7.48 38.46
C GLU A 4 -5.48 -6.78 37.32
N GLU A 5 -6.06 -6.59 36.13
CA GLU A 5 -5.32 -6.26 34.89
C GLU A 5 -5.04 -4.76 34.57
N ASN A 6 -5.11 -3.82 35.51
CA ASN A 6 -4.65 -2.44 35.21
C ASN A 6 -3.83 -1.77 36.30
N ALA A 7 -2.91 -2.51 36.92
CA ALA A 7 -1.97 -1.95 37.89
C ALA A 7 -1.15 -0.78 37.29
N PHE A 8 -0.73 -0.92 36.02
CA PHE A 8 0.02 0.11 35.32
C PHE A 8 -0.79 1.39 35.11
N GLY A 9 -2.00 1.32 34.53
CA GLY A 9 -2.80 2.51 34.24
C GLY A 9 -3.27 3.26 35.50
N ALA A 10 -3.55 2.53 36.57
CA ALA A 10 -3.86 3.12 37.87
C ALA A 10 -2.65 3.87 38.46
N GLU A 11 -1.46 3.28 38.37
CA GLU A 11 -0.22 3.88 38.87
C GLU A 11 0.20 5.09 38.03
N LEU A 12 0.04 5.01 36.70
CA LEU A 12 0.28 6.12 35.78
C LEU A 12 -0.61 7.32 36.11
N ARG A 13 -1.91 7.09 36.30
CA ARG A 13 -2.87 8.14 36.67
C ARG A 13 -2.52 8.78 38.01
N ARG A 14 -2.14 7.96 38.99
CA ARG A 14 -1.73 8.42 40.33
C ARG A 14 -0.52 9.34 40.24
N ARG A 15 0.55 8.92 39.54
CA ARG A 15 1.79 9.70 39.40
C ARG A 15 1.62 10.94 38.56
N ARG A 16 0.87 10.86 37.46
CA ARG A 16 0.54 12.02 36.63
C ARG A 16 -0.16 13.10 37.45
N THR A 17 -1.15 12.70 38.25
CA THR A 17 -1.94 13.63 39.07
C THR A 17 -1.11 14.19 40.23
N ALA A 18 -0.24 13.37 40.84
CA ALA A 18 0.72 13.83 41.85
C ALA A 18 1.75 14.83 41.29
N ALA A 19 2.13 14.70 40.02
CA ALA A 19 2.98 15.64 39.30
C ALA A 19 2.24 16.90 38.83
N GLY A 20 0.94 17.05 39.12
CA GLY A 20 0.13 18.18 38.69
C GLY A 20 -0.14 18.25 37.18
N LYS A 21 0.18 17.17 36.44
CA LYS A 21 0.09 17.13 34.98
C LYS A 21 -1.32 16.74 34.53
N SER A 22 -1.85 17.48 33.57
CA SER A 22 -3.00 17.06 32.78
C SER A 22 -2.64 15.87 31.89
N LEU A 23 -3.68 15.18 31.43
CA LEU A 23 -3.51 14.03 30.54
C LEU A 23 -2.98 14.45 29.16
N SER A 24 -3.21 15.70 28.75
CA SER A 24 -2.63 16.28 27.52
C SER A 24 -1.14 16.57 27.68
N GLU A 25 -0.73 17.17 28.81
CA GLU A 25 0.68 17.52 29.05
C GLU A 25 1.55 16.26 29.12
N LEU A 26 1.10 15.20 29.81
CA LEU A 26 1.85 13.95 29.81
C LEU A 26 1.89 13.31 28.41
N ALA A 27 0.81 13.42 27.63
CA ALA A 27 0.75 12.91 26.25
C ALA A 27 1.81 13.56 25.36
N GLU A 28 1.96 14.88 25.45
CA GLU A 28 2.97 15.63 24.70
C GLU A 28 4.39 15.22 25.12
N GLU A 29 4.65 15.08 26.43
CA GLU A 29 5.97 14.69 26.96
C GLU A 29 6.40 13.25 26.63
N VAL A 30 5.44 12.34 26.49
CA VAL A 30 5.67 10.93 26.12
C VAL A 30 5.30 10.63 24.66
N HIS A 31 5.14 11.68 23.84
CA HIS A 31 4.93 11.62 22.40
C HIS A 31 3.78 10.69 21.95
N CYS A 32 2.64 10.75 22.64
CA CYS A 32 1.44 9.99 22.26
C CYS A 32 0.16 10.82 22.41
N SER A 33 -0.97 10.34 21.89
CA SER A 33 -2.22 11.11 21.96
C SER A 33 -2.86 11.02 23.35
N ARG A 34 -3.56 12.09 23.76
CA ARG A 34 -4.38 12.10 24.99
C ARG A 34 -5.36 10.92 25.05
N SER A 35 -6.00 10.60 23.92
CA SER A 35 -6.94 9.47 23.83
C SER A 35 -6.24 8.11 23.97
N PHE A 36 -4.95 8.03 23.66
CA PHE A 36 -4.14 6.84 23.86
C PHE A 36 -3.76 6.64 25.34
N LEU A 37 -3.25 7.69 26.01
CA LEU A 37 -2.97 7.64 27.45
C LEU A 37 -4.24 7.42 28.28
N SER A 38 -5.37 7.99 27.88
CA SER A 38 -6.65 7.80 28.57
C SER A 38 -7.07 6.34 28.57
N ARG A 39 -6.89 5.64 27.43
CA ARG A 39 -7.16 4.20 27.33
C ARG A 39 -6.19 3.35 28.13
N ILE A 40 -4.95 3.80 28.32
CA ILE A 40 -4.00 3.14 29.21
C ILE A 40 -4.40 3.34 30.67
N GLU A 41 -4.69 4.58 31.10
CA GLU A 41 -5.12 4.85 32.48
C GLU A 41 -6.41 4.12 32.86
N THR A 42 -7.31 3.89 31.89
CA THR A 42 -8.57 3.16 32.09
C THR A 42 -8.46 1.65 31.87
N GLY A 43 -7.29 1.14 31.47
CA GLY A 43 -7.06 -0.29 31.28
C GLY A 43 -7.68 -0.86 30.02
N GLN A 44 -8.21 0.00 29.14
CA GLN A 44 -8.75 -0.35 27.84
C GLN A 44 -7.64 -0.66 26.82
N ARG A 45 -6.38 -0.30 27.12
CA ARG A 45 -5.21 -0.61 26.30
C ARG A 45 -4.01 -0.92 27.17
N ARG A 46 -3.28 -1.98 26.84
CA ARG A 46 -2.00 -2.32 27.48
C ARG A 46 -0.91 -1.34 27.03
N VAL A 47 -0.06 -0.93 27.97
CA VAL A 47 1.12 -0.11 27.68
C VAL A 47 2.22 -0.99 27.07
N THR A 48 3.02 -0.44 26.16
CA THR A 48 4.25 -1.11 25.69
C THR A 48 5.38 -0.88 26.68
N HIS A 49 6.42 -1.72 26.66
CA HIS A 49 7.58 -1.58 27.54
C HIS A 49 8.29 -0.24 27.31
N GLU A 50 8.43 0.18 26.05
CA GLU A 50 9.08 1.45 25.67
C GLU A 50 8.30 2.67 26.17
N LEU A 51 6.97 2.63 26.08
CA LEU A 51 6.14 3.71 26.60
C LEU A 51 6.11 3.73 28.13
N ALA A 52 6.11 2.56 28.76
CA ALA A 52 6.23 2.47 30.21
C ALA A 52 7.54 3.04 30.72
N GLN A 53 8.66 2.79 30.02
CA GLN A 53 9.95 3.38 30.31
C GLN A 53 9.91 4.91 30.16
N LEU A 54 9.32 5.42 29.08
CA LEU A 54 9.22 6.87 28.84
C LEU A 54 8.33 7.56 29.89
N CYS A 55 7.21 6.95 30.27
CA CYS A 55 6.37 7.43 31.37
C CYS A 55 7.12 7.38 32.70
N ASP A 56 7.96 6.37 32.93
CA ASP A 56 8.78 6.24 34.13
C ASP A 56 9.80 7.39 34.22
N GLU A 57 10.50 7.67 33.13
CA GLU A 57 11.47 8.77 33.03
C GLU A 57 10.80 10.14 33.21
N ARG A 58 9.67 10.41 32.52
CA ARG A 58 8.98 11.71 32.55
C ARG A 58 8.22 12.01 33.85
N LEU A 59 7.88 10.98 34.61
CA LEU A 59 7.26 11.10 35.93
C LEU A 59 8.25 10.83 37.06
N GLU A 60 9.55 10.75 36.75
CA GLU A 60 10.64 10.47 37.70
C GLU A 60 10.34 9.26 38.60
N ALA A 61 9.76 8.21 38.02
CA ALA A 61 9.19 7.10 38.76
C ALA A 61 10.22 6.05 39.23
N LYS A 62 11.50 6.21 38.87
CA LYS A 62 12.65 5.40 39.31
C LYS A 62 12.47 3.90 39.09
N GLY A 63 11.89 3.52 37.95
CA GLY A 63 11.63 2.14 37.53
C GLY A 63 10.33 1.55 38.07
N ALA A 64 9.55 2.30 38.86
CA ALA A 64 8.32 1.78 39.47
C ALA A 64 7.15 1.62 38.49
N LEU A 65 7.08 2.42 37.42
CA LEU A 65 6.12 2.22 36.34
C LEU A 65 6.58 1.08 35.44
N LEU A 66 7.88 1.00 35.17
CA LEU A 66 8.45 -0.06 34.34
C LEU A 66 8.28 -1.44 34.98
N ALA A 67 8.43 -1.56 36.31
CA ALA A 67 8.26 -2.81 37.06
C ALA A 67 6.83 -3.38 37.01
N LEU A 68 5.83 -2.58 36.61
CA LEU A 68 4.44 -3.02 36.45
C LEU A 68 4.15 -3.60 35.07
N VAL A 69 5.15 -3.62 34.18
CA VAL A 69 5.06 -4.22 32.85
C VAL A 69 5.85 -5.53 32.84
N PRO A 70 5.30 -6.64 32.30
CA PRO A 70 6.03 -7.89 32.19
C PRO A 70 7.32 -7.71 31.38
N ASP A 71 8.44 -8.23 31.89
CA ASP A 71 9.70 -8.27 31.16
C ASP A 71 9.55 -9.19 29.93
N PRO A 72 9.86 -8.71 28.71
CA PRO A 72 9.74 -9.50 27.47
C PRO A 72 10.58 -10.80 27.45
N SER A 73 11.53 -10.96 28.38
CA SER A 73 12.31 -12.19 28.56
C SER A 73 11.55 -13.32 29.28
N THR A 74 10.57 -12.99 30.14
CA THR A 74 9.92 -13.96 31.04
C THR A 74 8.70 -14.65 30.40
N GLU A 75 8.02 -13.98 29.44
CA GLU A 75 6.94 -14.61 28.64
C GLU A 75 7.46 -15.66 27.64
N ARG A 76 8.75 -15.63 27.28
CA ARG A 76 9.38 -16.57 26.33
C ARG A 76 9.70 -17.95 26.93
N ILE A 77 9.86 -18.05 28.25
CA ILE A 77 10.26 -19.29 28.93
C ILE A 77 9.04 -20.13 29.32
N SER A 78 7.91 -19.47 29.60
CA SER A 78 6.71 -20.07 30.20
C SER A 78 5.86 -20.91 29.24
N LYS A 79 6.08 -20.82 27.92
CA LYS A 79 5.32 -21.59 26.89
C LYS A 79 6.05 -22.83 26.35
N THR A 80 7.25 -23.16 26.86
CA THR A 80 8.12 -24.19 26.25
C THR A 80 8.12 -25.54 26.97
N ILE A 81 7.37 -25.73 28.08
CA ILE A 81 7.44 -26.99 28.83
C ILE A 81 6.05 -27.62 29.05
N GLY A 82 5.75 -28.61 28.22
CA GLY A 82 4.75 -29.68 28.40
C GLY A 82 5.18 -30.94 27.63
N PRO A 83 4.90 -32.18 28.10
CA PRO A 83 5.85 -33.29 28.00
C PRO A 83 5.59 -34.34 26.90
N GLY A 84 6.63 -34.63 26.10
CA GLY A 84 6.96 -35.91 25.41
C GLY A 84 5.94 -36.55 24.43
N PRO A 85 6.28 -37.66 23.73
CA PRO A 85 7.53 -38.43 23.74
C PRO A 85 8.12 -38.75 22.33
N GLY A 86 9.37 -39.23 22.28
CA GLY A 86 9.84 -39.97 21.09
C GLY A 86 11.34 -39.98 20.85
N GLU A 87 12.08 -40.71 21.68
CA GLU A 87 13.43 -41.18 21.34
C GLU A 87 13.45 -41.86 19.96
N ARG A 88 14.38 -41.45 19.09
CA ARG A 88 15.17 -42.38 18.27
C ARG A 88 16.30 -41.68 17.53
N ALA A 89 17.42 -42.40 17.49
CA ALA A 89 18.60 -42.21 16.65
C ALA A 89 19.69 -41.25 17.14
N ALA A 90 20.30 -41.59 18.28
CA ALA A 90 21.74 -41.42 18.43
C ALA A 90 22.45 -42.64 17.81
N LYS A 91 23.09 -42.47 16.66
CA LYS A 91 24.23 -43.32 16.27
C LYS A 91 25.23 -42.54 15.44
N LEU A 92 26.39 -42.38 16.07
CA LEU A 92 27.66 -41.85 15.60
C LEU A 92 27.91 -42.00 14.10
N VAL A 93 28.24 -40.88 13.47
CA VAL A 93 29.41 -40.80 12.58
C VAL A 93 30.34 -39.76 13.17
N LYS A 94 31.40 -40.23 13.83
CA LYS A 94 32.60 -39.43 14.10
C LYS A 94 33.25 -39.16 12.74
N SER A 95 33.03 -37.98 12.17
CA SER A 95 33.94 -37.43 11.17
C SER A 95 34.95 -36.55 11.89
N GLY A 96 36.22 -36.76 11.56
CA GLY A 96 37.37 -36.37 12.36
C GLY A 96 37.50 -34.87 12.59
N ALA A 97 38.09 -34.57 13.74
CA ALA A 97 38.70 -33.30 14.03
C ALA A 97 39.79 -33.01 12.98
N GLY A 98 39.48 -32.08 12.07
CA GLY A 98 40.41 -31.45 11.15
C GLY A 98 40.54 -29.97 11.49
N THR A 99 41.53 -29.65 12.31
CA THR A 99 42.37 -28.45 12.28
C THR A 99 41.84 -27.18 11.57
N GLY A 100 41.47 -26.18 12.38
CA GLY A 100 42.05 -24.83 12.25
C GLY A 100 41.66 -23.96 11.05
N GLY A 101 40.36 -23.77 10.76
CA GLY A 101 39.96 -22.58 9.99
C GLY A 101 40.37 -21.30 10.73
N SER A 102 40.86 -20.29 10.00
CA SER A 102 41.17 -18.97 10.56
C SER A 102 39.92 -18.37 11.24
N ALA A 103 40.09 -17.43 12.17
CA ALA A 103 38.94 -16.76 12.79
C ALA A 103 38.01 -16.14 11.74
N ALA A 104 38.57 -15.59 10.67
CA ALA A 104 37.84 -15.05 9.52
C ALA A 104 37.03 -16.12 8.76
N ALA A 105 37.58 -17.32 8.56
CA ALA A 105 36.84 -18.41 7.90
C ALA A 105 35.63 -18.86 8.75
N ARG A 106 35.81 -18.97 10.07
CA ARG A 106 34.69 -19.30 10.99
C ARG A 106 33.62 -18.22 11.01
N GLN A 107 34.02 -16.94 10.98
CA GLN A 107 33.09 -15.81 10.88
C GLN A 107 32.31 -15.84 9.57
N ARG A 108 32.95 -16.15 8.45
CA ARG A 108 32.28 -16.28 7.14
C ARG A 108 31.31 -17.45 7.10
N ASP A 109 31.68 -18.61 7.65
CA ASP A 109 30.79 -19.77 7.76
C ASP A 109 29.56 -19.47 8.62
N GLU A 110 29.74 -18.73 9.72
CA GLU A 110 28.65 -18.29 10.58
C GLU A 110 27.71 -17.31 9.86
N PHE A 111 28.28 -16.31 9.19
CA PHE A 111 27.53 -15.37 8.35
C PHE A 111 26.67 -16.11 7.32
N ASP A 112 27.28 -16.98 6.53
CA ASP A 112 26.59 -17.75 5.48
C ASP A 112 25.48 -18.64 6.06
N ARG A 113 25.71 -19.23 7.23
CA ARG A 113 24.70 -20.03 7.94
C ARG A 113 23.52 -19.16 8.40
N LEU A 114 23.78 -17.99 8.96
CA LEU A 114 22.73 -17.07 9.42
C LEU A 114 21.91 -16.55 8.24
N LEU A 115 22.58 -16.17 7.14
CA LEU A 115 21.92 -15.67 5.93
C LEU A 115 21.00 -16.74 5.32
N ARG A 116 21.47 -17.98 5.15
CA ARG A 116 20.65 -19.09 4.64
C ARG A 116 19.44 -19.38 5.52
N ARG A 117 19.59 -19.35 6.85
CA ARG A 117 18.46 -19.54 7.77
C ARG A 117 17.47 -18.38 7.67
N GLY A 118 17.96 -17.16 7.50
CA GLY A 118 17.14 -15.98 7.26
C GLY A 118 16.31 -16.13 6.00
N ASP A 119 16.94 -16.54 4.89
CA ASP A 119 16.26 -16.77 3.60
C ASP A 119 15.18 -17.86 3.69
N LEU A 120 15.44 -18.95 4.42
CA LEU A 120 14.46 -20.00 4.67
C LEU A 120 13.28 -19.48 5.50
N SER A 121 13.55 -18.68 6.54
CA SER A 121 12.52 -18.08 7.39
C SER A 121 11.67 -17.09 6.58
N HIS A 122 12.30 -16.25 5.76
CA HIS A 122 11.64 -15.32 4.85
C HIS A 122 10.74 -16.06 3.85
N THR A 123 11.23 -17.17 3.28
CA THR A 123 10.45 -18.00 2.33
C THR A 123 9.26 -18.67 3.02
N ALA A 124 9.42 -19.10 4.27
CA ALA A 124 8.33 -19.62 5.10
C ALA A 124 7.35 -18.51 5.56
N GLY A 125 7.74 -17.24 5.40
CA GLY A 125 6.98 -16.06 5.80
C GLY A 125 7.25 -15.59 7.24
N ASP A 126 8.15 -16.21 8.00
CA ASP A 126 8.53 -15.76 9.34
C ASP A 126 9.49 -14.56 9.24
N MET A 127 8.93 -13.37 8.99
CA MET A 127 9.71 -12.15 8.74
C MET A 127 10.44 -11.65 9.98
N ARG A 128 9.90 -11.91 11.19
CA ARG A 128 10.54 -11.54 12.46
C ARG A 128 11.81 -12.35 12.67
N GLU A 129 11.73 -13.67 12.50
CA GLU A 129 12.90 -14.53 12.60
C GLU A 129 13.90 -14.23 11.47
N ALA A 130 13.42 -14.00 10.24
CA ALA A 130 14.29 -13.59 9.14
C ALA A 130 15.06 -12.31 9.46
N ASP A 131 14.39 -11.24 9.92
CA ASP A 131 15.03 -9.97 10.30
C ASP A 131 16.05 -10.16 11.42
N ARG A 132 15.68 -10.92 12.46
CA ARG A 132 16.59 -11.26 13.56
C ARG A 132 17.86 -11.96 13.06
N LEU A 133 17.70 -12.91 12.13
CA LEU A 133 18.81 -13.65 11.54
C LEU A 133 19.68 -12.78 10.64
N TYR A 134 19.10 -11.89 9.84
CA TYR A 134 19.87 -10.95 9.01
C TYR A 134 20.63 -9.93 9.84
N ARG A 135 20.04 -9.41 10.92
CA ARG A 135 20.75 -8.54 11.89
C ARG A 135 21.89 -9.26 12.57
N ALA A 136 21.70 -10.53 12.95
CA ALA A 136 22.78 -11.35 13.47
C ALA A 136 23.89 -11.58 12.44
N ALA A 137 23.54 -11.82 11.17
CA ALA A 137 24.51 -11.96 10.08
C ALA A 137 25.32 -10.66 9.87
N TYR A 138 24.64 -9.51 9.87
CA TYR A 138 25.28 -8.20 9.79
C TYR A 138 26.30 -7.99 10.93
N ALA A 139 25.93 -8.34 12.16
CA ALA A 139 26.82 -8.26 13.32
C ALA A 139 28.01 -9.21 13.21
N SER A 140 27.81 -10.46 12.74
CA SER A 140 28.90 -11.43 12.58
C SER A 140 29.90 -11.07 11.48
N ALA A 141 29.50 -10.21 10.53
CA ALA A 141 30.32 -9.74 9.41
C ALA A 141 31.18 -8.51 9.73
N GLU A 142 31.55 -8.29 11.01
CA GLU A 142 32.41 -7.18 11.38
C GLU A 142 33.77 -7.23 10.67
N GLY A 143 34.14 -6.11 10.02
CA GLY A 143 35.36 -6.01 9.22
C GLY A 143 35.25 -6.52 7.77
N ASP A 144 34.08 -7.04 7.35
CA ASP A 144 33.80 -7.46 5.96
C ASP A 144 32.68 -6.57 5.37
N PRO A 145 33.02 -5.49 4.64
CA PRO A 145 32.05 -4.58 4.03
C PRO A 145 31.08 -5.26 3.06
N THR A 146 31.57 -6.26 2.31
CA THR A 146 30.81 -7.00 1.30
C THR A 146 29.74 -7.87 1.97
N ALA A 147 30.12 -8.63 3.00
CA ALA A 147 29.17 -9.44 3.76
C ALA A 147 28.13 -8.58 4.51
N ARG A 148 28.55 -7.45 5.11
CA ARG A 148 27.61 -6.48 5.72
C ARG A 148 26.62 -5.93 4.72
N ALA A 149 27.07 -5.54 3.53
CA ALA A 149 26.20 -5.04 2.47
C ALA A 149 25.16 -6.09 2.03
N GLU A 150 25.55 -7.37 1.90
CA GLU A 150 24.62 -8.45 1.56
C GLU A 150 23.56 -8.65 2.65
N ALA A 151 23.93 -8.65 3.93
CA ALA A 151 22.97 -8.71 5.04
C ALA A 151 22.00 -7.52 5.01
N VAL A 152 22.49 -6.29 4.77
CA VAL A 152 21.64 -5.10 4.65
C VAL A 152 20.68 -5.20 3.47
N ILE A 153 21.08 -5.77 2.34
CA ILE A 153 20.17 -6.03 1.20
C ILE A 153 19.05 -6.98 1.62
N ARG A 154 19.35 -8.07 2.34
CA ARG A 154 18.31 -9.00 2.82
C ARG A 154 17.38 -8.37 3.85
N MET A 155 17.91 -7.50 4.73
CA MET A 155 17.08 -6.67 5.60
C MET A 155 16.20 -5.72 4.78
N ALA A 156 16.72 -5.16 3.68
CA ALA A 156 15.99 -4.19 2.86
C ALA A 156 14.86 -4.79 2.02
N ARG A 157 14.94 -6.08 1.69
CA ARG A 157 13.86 -6.87 1.05
C ARG A 157 12.60 -7.01 1.92
N ARG A 158 12.69 -6.73 3.23
CA ARG A 158 11.52 -6.80 4.12
C ARG A 158 10.40 -5.90 3.62
N TRP A 159 9.16 -6.36 3.79
CA TRP A 159 7.98 -5.56 3.52
C TRP A 159 8.03 -4.29 4.38
N SER A 160 7.97 -3.12 3.75
CA SER A 160 7.88 -1.83 4.42
C SER A 160 6.47 -1.25 4.26
N ASP A 161 5.94 -0.61 5.30
CA ASP A 161 4.75 0.22 5.13
C ASP A 161 5.07 1.41 4.22
N PRO A 162 4.34 1.58 3.11
CA PRO A 162 4.34 2.84 2.40
C PRO A 162 4.04 3.95 3.42
N GLY A 163 4.79 5.03 3.39
CA GLY A 163 4.58 6.09 4.36
C GLY A 163 5.10 5.91 5.77
N GLN A 164 6.00 4.94 5.99
CA GLN A 164 6.83 4.89 7.18
C GLN A 164 8.30 4.97 6.76
N VAL A 165 9.06 5.87 7.37
CA VAL A 165 10.50 6.01 7.10
C VAL A 165 11.29 5.18 8.10
N ASP A 166 11.95 4.15 7.59
CA ASP A 166 12.85 3.32 8.37
C ASP A 166 14.24 3.97 8.45
N HIS A 167 14.38 4.90 9.40
CA HIS A 167 15.61 5.71 9.53
C HIS A 167 16.85 4.86 9.80
N GLU A 168 16.72 3.81 10.61
CA GLU A 168 17.82 2.87 10.91
C GLU A 168 18.28 2.17 9.63
N LEU A 169 17.37 1.60 8.86
CA LEU A 169 17.71 0.90 7.62
C LEU A 169 18.30 1.85 6.57
N LEU A 170 17.78 3.07 6.45
CA LEU A 170 18.35 4.09 5.57
C LEU A 170 19.78 4.45 5.95
N GLN A 171 20.07 4.52 7.24
CA GLN A 171 21.43 4.74 7.74
C GLN A 171 22.33 3.55 7.41
N LEU A 172 21.91 2.32 7.70
CA LEU A 172 22.67 1.10 7.37
C LEU A 172 23.00 1.01 5.88
N ILE A 173 22.05 1.32 5.00
CA ILE A 173 22.28 1.33 3.55
C ILE A 173 23.37 2.35 3.16
N ARG A 174 23.31 3.56 3.73
CA ARG A 174 24.30 4.62 3.44
C ARG A 174 25.69 4.24 3.96
N GLU A 175 25.76 3.66 5.15
CA GLU A 175 27.02 3.18 5.74
C GLU A 175 27.63 2.05 4.91
N SER A 176 26.82 1.08 4.46
CA SER A 176 27.29 0.02 3.55
C SER A 176 27.78 0.57 2.21
N LEU A 177 27.07 1.54 1.62
CA LEU A 177 27.52 2.21 0.39
C LEU A 177 28.87 2.92 0.58
N ALA A 178 29.05 3.62 1.71
CA ALA A 178 30.31 4.29 2.03
C ALA A 178 31.45 3.29 2.27
N ALA A 179 31.19 2.18 2.96
CA ALA A 179 32.18 1.14 3.27
C ALA A 179 32.65 0.37 2.02
N LEU A 180 31.79 0.18 1.02
CA LEU A 180 32.18 -0.40 -0.27
C LEU A 180 33.06 0.54 -1.11
N GLY A 181 32.99 1.85 -0.87
CA GLY A 181 33.78 2.87 -1.54
C GLY A 181 33.81 2.73 -3.08
N ASP A 182 34.98 3.00 -3.65
CA ASP A 182 35.26 2.88 -5.09
C ASP A 182 35.85 1.52 -5.49
N ASP A 183 35.67 0.46 -4.66
CA ASP A 183 36.14 -0.89 -5.02
C ASP A 183 35.60 -1.28 -6.40
N GLY A 184 36.49 -1.41 -7.39
CA GLY A 184 36.15 -1.74 -8.78
C GLY A 184 35.78 -3.20 -9.02
N SER A 185 35.76 -4.04 -7.98
CA SER A 185 35.36 -5.45 -8.09
C SER A 185 33.92 -5.58 -8.59
N VAL A 186 33.67 -6.63 -9.39
CA VAL A 186 32.33 -6.92 -9.94
C VAL A 186 31.32 -7.16 -8.82
N GLU A 187 31.76 -7.80 -7.74
CA GLU A 187 30.94 -8.07 -6.55
C GLU A 187 30.53 -6.77 -5.84
N ALA A 188 31.47 -5.88 -5.53
CA ALA A 188 31.17 -4.59 -4.92
C ALA A 188 30.31 -3.70 -5.83
N ALA A 189 30.53 -3.75 -7.15
CA ALA A 189 29.68 -3.05 -8.11
C ALA A 189 28.23 -3.56 -8.07
N GLY A 190 28.02 -4.87 -8.04
CA GLY A 190 26.71 -5.49 -7.90
C GLY A 190 26.01 -5.12 -6.59
N LEU A 191 26.74 -5.13 -5.46
CA LEU A 191 26.22 -4.72 -4.15
C LEU A 191 25.81 -3.23 -4.14
N ARG A 192 26.63 -2.34 -4.68
CA ARG A 192 26.30 -0.91 -4.78
C ARG A 192 25.04 -0.67 -5.62
N LEU A 193 24.86 -1.40 -6.72
CA LEU A 193 23.64 -1.28 -7.52
C LEU A 193 22.40 -1.66 -6.71
N ARG A 194 22.44 -2.80 -6.02
CA ARG A 194 21.33 -3.29 -5.19
C ARG A 194 21.00 -2.34 -4.04
N LEU A 195 22.01 -1.87 -3.30
CA LEU A 195 21.85 -0.89 -2.22
C LEU A 195 21.28 0.44 -2.71
N ASN A 196 21.77 0.96 -3.85
CA ASN A 196 21.22 2.19 -4.44
C ASN A 196 19.77 2.03 -4.89
N ALA A 197 19.38 0.86 -5.41
CA ALA A 197 18.01 0.58 -5.81
C ALA A 197 17.06 0.57 -4.60
N HIS A 198 17.45 -0.10 -3.50
CA HIS A 198 16.72 -0.09 -2.22
C HIS A 198 16.62 1.32 -1.62
N LEU A 199 17.73 2.08 -1.63
CA LEU A 199 17.74 3.47 -1.16
C LEU A 199 16.80 4.34 -1.99
N ALA A 200 16.83 4.19 -3.31
CA ALA A 200 15.98 4.96 -4.23
C ALA A 200 14.50 4.74 -3.94
N LYS A 201 14.06 3.47 -3.83
CA LYS A 201 12.66 3.15 -3.46
C LYS A 201 12.26 3.78 -2.14
N LYS A 202 13.06 3.59 -1.09
CA LYS A 202 12.72 4.06 0.26
C LYS A 202 12.66 5.58 0.33
N LEU A 203 13.49 6.30 -0.45
CA LEU A 203 13.40 7.75 -0.57
C LEU A 203 12.19 8.20 -1.39
N SER A 204 11.88 7.53 -2.49
CA SER A 204 10.73 7.89 -3.34
C SER A 204 9.39 7.64 -2.68
N MET A 205 9.25 6.52 -1.95
CA MET A 205 7.98 6.06 -1.39
C MET A 205 7.75 6.48 0.07
N ALA A 206 8.65 7.27 0.64
CA ALA A 206 8.51 7.81 1.98
C ALA A 206 7.33 8.81 2.06
N VAL A 207 6.48 8.63 3.04
CA VAL A 207 5.50 9.61 3.54
C VAL A 207 5.88 9.80 4.99
N SER A 208 6.12 11.02 5.45
CA SER A 208 6.38 11.27 6.88
C SER A 208 5.06 11.21 7.64
N GLN A 209 5.07 10.69 8.87
CA GLN A 209 3.88 10.72 9.75
C GLN A 209 3.41 12.16 10.03
N ASP A 210 4.32 13.13 9.90
CA ASP A 210 4.01 14.54 9.87
C ASP A 210 4.08 15.03 8.43
N THR A 211 2.93 15.20 7.77
CA THR A 211 2.84 15.90 6.47
C THR A 211 3.27 17.37 6.53
N ALA A 212 3.76 17.85 7.69
CA ALA A 212 4.45 19.12 7.87
C ALA A 212 5.96 19.00 8.22
N ALA A 213 6.52 17.82 8.47
CA ALA A 213 7.94 17.65 8.82
C ALA A 213 8.74 16.95 7.70
N GLY A 214 9.61 17.73 7.05
CA GLY A 214 10.83 17.29 6.37
C GLY A 214 10.64 16.32 5.19
N GLN A 215 10.66 16.85 3.97
CA GLN A 215 10.68 16.06 2.73
C GLN A 215 11.87 15.06 2.73
N ALA A 216 11.60 13.77 2.93
CA ALA A 216 12.46 12.75 2.32
C ALA A 216 12.36 12.97 0.81
N GLY A 217 13.43 13.38 0.14
CA GLY A 217 13.36 13.93 -1.23
C GLY A 217 12.90 12.90 -2.27
N PRO A 218 11.63 12.87 -2.69
CA PRO A 218 11.14 11.79 -3.55
C PRO A 218 11.69 11.92 -4.97
N GLU A 219 11.90 13.15 -5.44
CA GLU A 219 12.60 13.42 -6.69
C GLU A 219 14.08 13.01 -6.62
N GLN A 220 14.70 13.06 -5.44
CA GLN A 220 16.05 12.53 -5.24
C GLN A 220 16.06 11.00 -5.36
N GLY A 221 15.09 10.31 -4.74
CA GLY A 221 14.88 8.87 -4.90
C GLY A 221 14.68 8.48 -6.36
N ALA A 222 13.79 9.18 -7.08
CA ALA A 222 13.53 8.93 -8.50
C ALA A 222 14.78 9.17 -9.37
N ARG A 223 15.55 10.25 -9.12
CA ARG A 223 16.82 10.49 -9.84
C ARG A 223 17.83 9.38 -9.56
N LEU A 224 17.91 8.89 -8.33
CA LEU A 224 18.78 7.78 -7.95
C LEU A 224 18.36 6.48 -8.64
N ALA A 225 17.06 6.17 -8.70
CA ALA A 225 16.56 5.00 -9.42
C ALA A 225 16.91 5.06 -10.92
N ARG A 226 16.70 6.21 -11.59
CA ARG A 226 17.09 6.39 -13.01
C ARG A 226 18.61 6.21 -13.22
N SER A 227 19.42 6.74 -12.30
CA SER A 227 20.88 6.57 -12.35
C SER A 227 21.28 5.11 -12.20
N THR A 228 20.69 4.41 -11.24
CA THR A 228 20.95 2.99 -10.96
C THR A 228 20.55 2.11 -12.14
N LEU A 229 19.42 2.36 -12.78
CA LEU A 229 18.99 1.64 -13.99
C LEU A 229 19.94 1.88 -15.18
N ARG A 230 20.47 3.09 -15.36
CA ARG A 230 21.47 3.35 -16.41
C ARG A 230 22.76 2.59 -16.16
N ARG A 231 23.21 2.55 -14.91
CA ARG A 231 24.40 1.80 -14.51
C ARG A 231 24.21 0.29 -14.63
N LEU A 232 23.01 -0.23 -14.34
CA LEU A 232 22.71 -1.66 -14.53
C LEU A 232 22.98 -2.11 -15.97
N SER A 233 22.69 -1.29 -16.98
CA SER A 233 22.96 -1.63 -18.38
C SER A 233 24.46 -1.76 -18.73
N VAL A 234 25.35 -1.26 -17.88
CA VAL A 234 26.82 -1.26 -18.08
C VAL A 234 27.49 -2.26 -17.13
N ASP A 235 27.11 -2.20 -15.86
CA ASP A 235 27.74 -2.91 -14.74
C ASP A 235 27.00 -4.24 -14.41
N GLY A 236 25.74 -4.37 -14.79
CA GLY A 236 24.86 -5.48 -14.43
C GLY A 236 24.97 -6.69 -15.35
N LYS A 237 25.94 -7.57 -15.07
CA LYS A 237 26.10 -8.85 -15.79
C LYS A 237 25.45 -10.05 -15.09
N ASP A 238 25.04 -9.87 -13.83
CA ASP A 238 24.45 -10.91 -12.99
C ASP A 238 22.91 -10.78 -12.96
N ASP A 239 22.22 -11.91 -13.11
CA ASP A 239 20.75 -11.92 -13.19
C ASP A 239 20.10 -11.66 -11.81
N GLU A 240 20.74 -11.99 -10.67
CA GLU A 240 20.20 -11.65 -9.34
C GLU A 240 20.24 -10.13 -9.12
N VAL A 241 21.38 -9.50 -9.40
CA VAL A 241 21.52 -8.04 -9.38
C VAL A 241 20.49 -7.38 -10.30
N ALA A 242 20.29 -7.90 -11.51
CA ALA A 242 19.30 -7.37 -12.43
C ALA A 242 17.88 -7.49 -11.88
N CYS A 243 17.49 -8.64 -11.33
CA CYS A 243 16.16 -8.84 -10.74
C CYS A 243 15.91 -7.88 -9.58
N GLU A 244 16.87 -7.76 -8.65
CA GLU A 244 16.75 -6.88 -7.49
C GLU A 244 16.61 -5.41 -7.93
N VAL A 245 17.53 -4.94 -8.79
CA VAL A 245 17.56 -3.54 -9.22
C VAL A 245 16.30 -3.18 -10.01
N LEU A 246 15.86 -4.04 -10.92
CA LEU A 246 14.64 -3.80 -11.70
C LEU A 246 13.41 -3.76 -10.79
N THR A 247 13.32 -4.65 -9.79
CA THR A 247 12.21 -4.67 -8.82
C THR A 247 12.15 -3.37 -8.02
N GLU A 248 13.25 -2.98 -7.40
CA GLU A 248 13.27 -1.82 -6.49
C GLU A 248 13.23 -0.48 -7.24
N CYS A 249 13.92 -0.35 -8.38
CA CYS A 249 13.88 0.90 -9.16
C CYS A 249 12.53 1.10 -9.86
N ARG A 250 11.81 0.03 -10.24
CA ARG A 250 10.43 0.14 -10.71
C ARG A 250 9.55 0.79 -9.64
N TRP A 251 9.70 0.38 -8.39
CA TRP A 251 9.00 1.01 -7.26
C TRP A 251 9.43 2.46 -7.02
N GLY A 252 10.74 2.73 -7.02
CA GLY A 252 11.26 4.09 -6.86
C GLY A 252 10.83 5.07 -7.96
N LEU A 253 10.30 4.57 -9.07
CA LEU A 253 9.82 5.36 -10.21
C LEU A 253 8.31 5.26 -10.45
N TYR A 254 7.56 4.62 -9.57
CA TYR A 254 6.16 4.26 -9.82
C TYR A 254 5.25 5.44 -10.22
N ASP A 255 5.42 6.58 -9.54
CA ASP A 255 4.71 7.85 -9.83
C ASP A 255 5.53 8.80 -10.73
N PHE A 256 6.76 8.42 -11.09
CA PHE A 256 7.72 9.26 -11.83
C PHE A 256 7.95 8.78 -13.27
N MET A 257 7.26 7.75 -13.72
CA MET A 257 7.41 7.17 -15.04
C MET A 257 6.07 6.80 -15.64
N SER A 258 5.99 6.75 -16.96
CA SER A 258 4.77 6.33 -17.64
C SER A 258 4.48 4.84 -17.44
N THR A 259 3.21 4.44 -17.55
CA THR A 259 2.81 3.02 -17.55
C THR A 259 3.56 2.18 -18.58
N THR A 260 3.85 2.74 -19.77
CA THR A 260 4.60 2.07 -20.83
C THR A 260 6.05 1.78 -20.42
N GLU A 261 6.72 2.78 -19.83
CA GLU A 261 8.07 2.59 -19.31
C GLU A 261 8.08 1.58 -18.15
N SER A 262 7.09 1.67 -17.24
CA SER A 262 6.95 0.74 -16.12
C SER A 262 6.76 -0.70 -16.59
N LEU A 263 5.85 -0.93 -17.55
CA LEU A 263 5.62 -2.24 -18.15
C LEU A 263 6.88 -2.79 -18.83
N THR A 264 7.64 -1.94 -19.52
CA THR A 264 8.92 -2.33 -20.15
C THR A 264 9.92 -2.81 -19.09
N LEU A 265 10.01 -2.15 -17.94
CA LEU A 265 10.85 -2.60 -16.83
C LEU A 265 10.37 -3.94 -16.25
N SER A 266 9.05 -4.11 -16.09
CA SER A 266 8.46 -5.37 -15.62
C SER A 266 8.71 -6.54 -16.56
N GLU A 267 8.65 -6.31 -17.87
CA GLU A 267 8.98 -7.33 -18.87
C GLU A 267 10.47 -7.71 -18.82
N ARG A 268 11.37 -6.73 -18.68
CA ARG A 268 12.80 -6.99 -18.44
C ARG A 268 13.05 -7.76 -17.15
N LEU A 269 12.33 -7.44 -16.08
CA LEU A 269 12.39 -8.15 -14.80
C LEU A 269 11.95 -9.61 -14.97
N ARG A 270 10.86 -9.86 -15.69
CA ARG A 270 10.39 -11.22 -16.00
C ARG A 270 11.43 -12.02 -16.76
N ASP A 271 12.10 -11.41 -17.74
CA ASP A 271 13.12 -12.09 -18.53
C ASP A 271 14.37 -12.40 -17.69
N ALA A 272 14.79 -11.47 -16.82
CA ALA A 272 15.87 -11.70 -15.86
C ALA A 272 15.52 -12.80 -14.84
N ALA A 273 14.32 -12.76 -14.28
CA ALA A 273 13.84 -13.77 -13.34
C ALA A 273 13.76 -15.16 -13.96
N ALA A 274 13.39 -15.24 -15.24
CA ALA A 274 13.37 -16.49 -15.99
C ALA A 274 14.76 -17.09 -16.19
N ARG A 275 15.79 -16.27 -16.46
CA ARG A 275 17.18 -16.73 -16.57
C ARG A 275 17.77 -17.12 -15.22
N HIS A 276 17.46 -16.36 -14.17
CA HIS A 276 17.89 -16.68 -12.80
C HIS A 276 17.27 -17.98 -12.29
N GLY A 277 15.99 -18.24 -12.56
CA GLY A 277 15.30 -19.45 -12.13
C GLY A 277 14.86 -19.48 -10.65
N SER A 278 14.93 -18.35 -9.92
CA SER A 278 14.42 -18.28 -8.54
C SER A 278 12.90 -18.16 -8.50
N ALA A 279 12.26 -18.96 -7.62
CA ALA A 279 10.84 -18.85 -7.37
C ALA A 279 10.44 -17.46 -6.84
N TYR A 280 11.27 -16.86 -5.97
CA TYR A 280 11.05 -15.53 -5.42
C TYR A 280 10.97 -14.46 -6.52
N PHE A 281 12.02 -14.34 -7.33
CA PHE A 281 12.05 -13.33 -8.41
C PHE A 281 11.00 -13.60 -9.49
N ARG A 282 10.65 -14.87 -9.72
CA ARG A 282 9.55 -15.22 -10.61
C ARG A 282 8.21 -14.68 -10.09
N GLY A 283 7.94 -14.82 -8.80
CA GLY A 283 6.75 -14.26 -8.16
C GLY A 283 6.70 -12.74 -8.30
N GLU A 284 7.78 -12.05 -7.91
CA GLU A 284 7.90 -10.58 -8.03
C GLU A 284 7.68 -10.11 -9.47
N ALA A 285 8.31 -10.76 -10.44
CA ALA A 285 8.19 -10.40 -11.84
C ALA A 285 6.77 -10.59 -12.39
N LEU A 286 6.12 -11.71 -12.05
CA LEU A 286 4.76 -11.99 -12.50
C LEU A 286 3.77 -10.98 -11.92
N MET A 287 3.91 -10.62 -10.64
CA MET A 287 3.08 -9.59 -10.02
C MET A 287 3.32 -8.22 -10.67
N ALA A 288 4.58 -7.80 -10.82
CA ALA A 288 4.93 -6.54 -11.46
C ALA A 288 4.36 -6.41 -12.89
N VAL A 289 4.50 -7.45 -13.71
CA VAL A 289 3.95 -7.49 -15.07
C VAL A 289 2.43 -7.42 -15.06
N ALA A 290 1.75 -8.19 -14.20
CA ALA A 290 0.29 -8.17 -14.14
C ALA A 290 -0.23 -6.77 -13.83
N LEU A 291 0.40 -6.07 -12.88
CA LEU A 291 -0.06 -4.75 -12.44
C LEU A 291 0.22 -3.66 -13.44
N ASP A 292 1.37 -3.67 -14.11
CA ASP A 292 1.65 -2.69 -15.17
C ASP A 292 0.82 -2.95 -16.42
N GLN A 293 0.48 -4.22 -16.72
CA GLN A 293 -0.49 -4.53 -17.76
C GLN A 293 -1.87 -3.95 -17.42
N LEU A 294 -2.33 -4.05 -16.17
CA LEU A 294 -3.58 -3.43 -15.74
C LEU A 294 -3.54 -1.91 -15.85
N ARG A 295 -2.49 -1.26 -15.32
CA ARG A 295 -2.31 0.21 -15.42
C ARG A 295 -2.25 0.71 -16.86
N ALA A 296 -1.64 -0.07 -17.76
CA ALA A 296 -1.57 0.19 -19.19
C ALA A 296 -2.84 -0.20 -19.97
N GLY A 297 -3.93 -0.61 -19.30
CA GLY A 297 -5.20 -0.98 -19.94
C GLY A 297 -5.18 -2.34 -20.66
N LYS A 298 -4.10 -3.12 -20.54
CA LYS A 298 -3.92 -4.44 -21.15
C LYS A 298 -4.56 -5.55 -20.29
N VAL A 299 -5.84 -5.41 -19.95
CA VAL A 299 -6.54 -6.29 -18.98
C VAL A 299 -6.51 -7.77 -19.38
N TYR A 300 -6.65 -8.10 -20.67
CA TYR A 300 -6.56 -9.50 -21.13
C TYR A 300 -5.17 -10.11 -20.94
N SER A 301 -4.11 -9.33 -21.17
CA SER A 301 -2.74 -9.77 -20.88
C SER A 301 -2.54 -9.96 -19.37
N ALA A 302 -3.07 -9.04 -18.55
CA ALA A 302 -3.03 -9.16 -17.10
C ALA A 302 -3.75 -10.41 -16.59
N LEU A 303 -4.89 -10.80 -17.17
CA LEU A 303 -5.59 -12.04 -16.85
C LEU A 303 -4.73 -13.28 -17.14
N ALA A 304 -4.02 -13.29 -18.28
CA ALA A 304 -3.10 -14.37 -18.62
C ALA A 304 -1.91 -14.44 -17.63
N THR A 305 -1.36 -13.30 -17.25
CA THR A 305 -0.28 -13.23 -16.24
C THR A 305 -0.78 -13.64 -14.86
N ALA A 306 -1.99 -13.25 -14.46
CA ALA A 306 -2.61 -13.68 -13.21
C ALA A 306 -2.79 -15.21 -13.16
N ASN A 307 -3.17 -15.85 -14.28
CA ASN A 307 -3.22 -17.32 -14.37
C ASN A 307 -1.84 -17.96 -14.13
N GLN A 308 -0.77 -17.36 -14.67
CA GLN A 308 0.61 -17.82 -14.41
C GLN A 308 1.00 -17.65 -12.94
N TYR A 309 0.58 -16.53 -12.32
CA TYR A 309 0.79 -16.28 -10.90
C TYR A 309 0.03 -17.29 -10.03
N ARG A 310 -1.21 -17.66 -10.36
CA ARG A 310 -1.94 -18.73 -9.65
C ARG A 310 -1.21 -20.06 -9.67
N LYS A 311 -0.66 -20.44 -10.83
CA LYS A 311 0.17 -21.64 -10.94
C LYS A 311 1.41 -21.53 -10.03
N HIS A 312 2.10 -20.39 -10.08
CA HIS A 312 3.25 -20.14 -9.23
C HIS A 312 2.91 -20.24 -7.73
N ALA A 313 1.81 -19.63 -7.28
CA ALA A 313 1.35 -19.69 -5.89
C ALA A 313 1.02 -21.12 -5.45
N ALA A 314 0.40 -21.92 -6.32
CA ALA A 314 0.11 -23.33 -6.04
C ALA A 314 1.39 -24.17 -5.90
N ASP A 315 2.44 -23.86 -6.68
CA ASP A 315 3.72 -24.54 -6.64
C ASP A 315 4.54 -24.17 -5.40
N THR A 316 4.53 -22.91 -4.96
CA THR A 316 5.33 -22.42 -3.81
C THR A 316 4.68 -22.65 -2.45
N ARG A 317 3.35 -22.65 -2.36
CA ARG A 317 2.56 -22.84 -1.12
C ARG A 317 2.90 -21.88 0.03
N GLY A 318 3.45 -20.70 -0.28
CA GLY A 318 3.75 -19.67 0.72
C GLY A 318 2.51 -18.84 1.07
N ALA A 319 2.27 -18.59 2.36
CA ALA A 319 1.10 -17.83 2.83
C ALA A 319 0.99 -16.43 2.20
N LEU A 320 2.11 -15.72 2.07
CA LEU A 320 2.14 -14.40 1.45
C LEU A 320 1.85 -14.44 -0.05
N THR A 321 2.39 -15.44 -0.77
CA THR A 321 2.12 -15.64 -2.21
C THR A 321 0.65 -15.98 -2.43
N THR A 322 0.05 -16.79 -1.55
CA THR A 322 -1.39 -17.08 -1.57
C THR A 322 -2.22 -15.82 -1.31
N TRP A 323 -1.85 -15.00 -0.31
CA TRP A 323 -2.50 -13.71 -0.06
C TRP A 323 -2.45 -12.79 -1.28
N GLN A 324 -1.27 -12.62 -1.89
CA GLN A 324 -1.07 -11.80 -3.08
C GLN A 324 -1.89 -12.30 -4.28
N GLN A 325 -1.95 -13.62 -4.47
CA GLN A 325 -2.78 -14.24 -5.50
C GLN A 325 -4.27 -13.94 -5.30
N HIS A 326 -4.81 -14.16 -4.09
CA HIS A 326 -6.21 -13.88 -3.81
C HIS A 326 -6.54 -12.39 -3.87
N THR A 327 -5.59 -11.54 -3.48
CA THR A 327 -5.72 -10.07 -3.59
C THR A 327 -5.86 -9.65 -5.07
N LEU A 328 -5.02 -10.18 -5.96
CA LEU A 328 -5.11 -9.94 -7.40
C LEU A 328 -6.42 -10.49 -8.01
N ASP A 329 -6.87 -11.66 -7.55
CA ASP A 329 -8.12 -12.25 -8.00
C ASP A 329 -9.34 -11.44 -7.57
N ALA A 330 -9.38 -10.98 -6.32
CA ALA A 330 -10.44 -10.12 -5.82
C ALA A 330 -10.49 -8.79 -6.57
N LEU A 331 -9.34 -8.19 -6.89
CA LEU A 331 -9.26 -7.02 -7.74
C LEU A 331 -9.91 -7.28 -9.12
N LEU A 332 -9.57 -8.40 -9.76
CA LEU A 332 -10.13 -8.77 -11.06
C LEU A 332 -11.62 -9.12 -10.97
N ASP A 333 -12.08 -9.72 -9.87
CA ASP A 333 -13.48 -10.00 -9.61
C ASP A 333 -14.28 -8.70 -9.47
N LEU A 334 -13.78 -7.73 -8.69
CA LEU A 334 -14.35 -6.38 -8.57
C LEU A 334 -14.42 -5.69 -9.93
N TRP A 335 -13.33 -5.71 -10.72
CA TRP A 335 -13.29 -5.09 -12.04
C TRP A 335 -14.35 -5.65 -13.00
N HIS A 336 -14.57 -6.97 -12.99
CA HIS A 336 -15.53 -7.63 -13.89
C HIS A 336 -16.95 -7.72 -13.31
N GLY A 337 -17.21 -7.18 -12.12
CA GLY A 337 -18.53 -7.23 -11.49
C GLY A 337 -18.91 -8.57 -10.88
N ARG A 338 -17.93 -9.45 -10.59
CA ARG A 338 -18.15 -10.70 -9.85
C ARG A 338 -18.18 -10.42 -8.34
N PHE A 339 -19.08 -9.52 -7.94
CA PHE A 339 -19.12 -8.96 -6.59
C PHE A 339 -19.35 -10.02 -5.50
N ASP A 340 -20.12 -11.08 -5.77
CA ASP A 340 -20.32 -12.15 -4.80
C ASP A 340 -19.03 -12.94 -4.51
N LYS A 341 -18.22 -13.19 -5.55
CA LYS A 341 -16.90 -13.83 -5.37
C LYS A 341 -15.95 -12.95 -4.60
N ALA A 342 -15.90 -11.66 -4.95
CA ALA A 342 -15.11 -10.69 -4.21
C ALA A 342 -15.57 -10.60 -2.74
N ALA A 343 -16.87 -10.59 -2.48
CA ALA A 343 -17.44 -10.56 -1.13
C ALA A 343 -17.05 -11.79 -0.31
N GLY A 344 -17.10 -12.99 -0.90
CA GLY A 344 -16.68 -14.23 -0.25
C GLY A 344 -15.23 -14.20 0.23
N TRP A 345 -14.33 -13.63 -0.58
CA TRP A 345 -12.94 -13.38 -0.16
C TRP A 345 -12.85 -12.28 0.91
N ILE A 346 -13.34 -11.08 0.60
CA ILE A 346 -13.12 -9.86 1.41
C ILE A 346 -13.71 -10.00 2.82
N PHE A 347 -14.92 -10.55 2.93
CA PHE A 347 -15.63 -10.69 4.21
C PHE A 347 -15.48 -12.08 4.83
N GLY A 348 -14.97 -13.07 4.10
CA GLY A 348 -14.67 -14.41 4.60
C GLY A 348 -13.17 -14.60 4.82
N ASP A 349 -12.52 -15.29 3.88
CA ASP A 349 -11.14 -15.79 4.02
C ASP A 349 -10.12 -14.68 4.31
N ALA A 350 -10.27 -13.49 3.69
CA ALA A 350 -9.35 -12.38 3.89
C ALA A 350 -9.28 -11.93 5.35
N LEU A 351 -10.37 -12.03 6.11
CA LEU A 351 -10.37 -11.70 7.55
C LEU A 351 -9.44 -12.64 8.33
N THR A 352 -9.50 -13.94 8.02
CA THR A 352 -8.62 -14.94 8.64
C THR A 352 -7.15 -14.63 8.34
N PHE A 353 -6.83 -14.22 7.11
CA PHE A 353 -5.48 -13.81 6.73
C PHE A 353 -5.05 -12.56 7.50
N VAL A 354 -5.89 -11.52 7.51
CA VAL A 354 -5.59 -10.24 8.14
C VAL A 354 -5.49 -10.35 9.67
N GLU A 355 -6.18 -11.29 10.30
CA GLU A 355 -6.07 -11.54 11.75
C GLU A 355 -4.88 -12.44 12.12
N ARG A 356 -4.56 -13.44 11.28
CA ARG A 356 -3.53 -14.45 11.60
C ARG A 356 -2.14 -14.10 11.07
N LEU A 357 -2.01 -13.53 9.87
CA LEU A 357 -0.70 -13.19 9.30
C LEU A 357 0.10 -12.18 10.14
N PRO A 358 -0.49 -11.13 10.73
CA PRO A 358 0.29 -10.20 11.55
C PRO A 358 0.84 -10.83 12.83
N ALA A 359 0.13 -11.82 13.39
CA ALA A 359 0.56 -12.56 14.57
C ALA A 359 1.73 -13.51 14.24
N ASP A 360 1.60 -14.26 13.14
CA ASP A 360 2.48 -15.38 12.79
C ASP A 360 3.66 -15.02 11.87
N LEU A 361 3.51 -13.99 11.01
CA LEU A 361 4.45 -13.70 9.91
C LEU A 361 5.08 -12.30 9.98
N ALA A 362 4.67 -11.49 10.96
CA ALA A 362 5.22 -10.15 11.22
C ALA A 362 5.31 -9.22 9.99
N VAL A 363 4.47 -9.44 8.98
CA VAL A 363 4.16 -8.43 7.96
C VAL A 363 3.52 -7.26 8.71
N PRO A 364 3.85 -6.00 8.37
CA PRO A 364 3.17 -4.87 8.99
C PRO A 364 1.65 -5.02 8.82
N ALA A 365 0.94 -5.06 9.95
CA ALA A 365 -0.48 -5.38 9.99
C ALA A 365 -1.29 -4.42 9.11
N ASP A 366 -0.88 -3.15 9.07
CA ASP A 366 -1.64 -2.07 8.46
C ASP A 366 -1.82 -2.24 6.94
N ASN A 367 -0.83 -2.75 6.21
CA ASN A 367 -0.96 -2.96 4.76
C ASN A 367 -1.99 -4.03 4.38
N LEU A 368 -2.04 -5.13 5.13
CA LEU A 368 -3.04 -6.19 4.90
C LEU A 368 -4.44 -5.67 5.26
N HIS A 369 -4.56 -4.97 6.40
CA HIS A 369 -5.80 -4.31 6.80
C HIS A 369 -6.27 -3.28 5.77
N GLN A 370 -5.38 -2.43 5.25
CA GLN A 370 -5.69 -1.41 4.24
C GLN A 370 -6.08 -2.01 2.90
N THR A 371 -5.42 -3.09 2.48
CA THR A 371 -5.78 -3.80 1.25
C THR A 371 -7.20 -4.35 1.35
N ARG A 372 -7.52 -5.03 2.46
CA ARG A 372 -8.89 -5.52 2.70
C ARG A 372 -9.89 -4.37 2.79
N LEU A 373 -9.56 -3.31 3.51
CA LEU A 373 -10.41 -2.12 3.65
C LEU A 373 -10.73 -1.50 2.28
N GLY A 374 -9.73 -1.39 1.40
CA GLY A 374 -9.92 -0.76 0.08
C GLY A 374 -10.78 -1.61 -0.84
N GLN A 375 -10.62 -2.93 -0.78
CA GLN A 375 -11.50 -3.86 -1.50
C GLN A 375 -12.93 -3.83 -0.96
N ALA A 376 -13.11 -3.78 0.37
CA ALA A 376 -14.42 -3.65 1.00
C ALA A 376 -15.09 -2.33 0.64
N TYR A 377 -14.37 -1.21 0.73
CA TYR A 377 -14.84 0.12 0.33
C TYR A 377 -15.37 0.08 -1.11
N TRP A 378 -14.57 -0.46 -2.04
CA TRP A 378 -14.94 -0.46 -3.45
C TRP A 378 -16.11 -1.40 -3.75
N LEU A 379 -16.15 -2.57 -3.10
CA LEU A 379 -17.29 -3.48 -3.20
C LEU A 379 -18.60 -2.81 -2.75
N LEU A 380 -18.59 -2.17 -1.57
CA LEU A 380 -19.75 -1.46 -1.04
C LEU A 380 -20.17 -0.33 -1.97
N ARG A 381 -19.22 0.42 -2.52
CA ARG A 381 -19.48 1.44 -3.54
C ARG A 381 -20.19 0.86 -4.76
N GLU A 382 -19.62 -0.18 -5.36
CA GLU A 382 -20.16 -0.75 -6.58
C GLU A 382 -21.55 -1.38 -6.37
N GLN A 383 -21.84 -1.89 -5.18
CA GLN A 383 -23.16 -2.39 -4.80
C GLN A 383 -24.17 -1.29 -4.40
N GLY A 384 -23.73 -0.03 -4.27
CA GLY A 384 -24.58 1.07 -3.79
C GLY A 384 -24.88 1.01 -2.29
N ARG A 385 -23.98 0.43 -1.50
CA ARG A 385 -24.10 0.19 -0.05
C ARG A 385 -23.12 1.03 0.76
N MET A 386 -22.80 2.23 0.30
CA MET A 386 -21.78 3.07 0.95
C MET A 386 -22.16 3.46 2.39
N ALA A 387 -23.44 3.51 2.73
CA ALA A 387 -23.90 3.72 4.10
C ALA A 387 -23.38 2.66 5.10
N ASP A 388 -23.20 1.42 4.64
CA ASP A 388 -22.69 0.31 5.47
C ASP A 388 -21.23 0.56 5.91
N LEU A 389 -20.46 1.35 5.15
CA LEU A 389 -19.08 1.74 5.51
C LEU A 389 -19.06 2.52 6.84
N PHE A 390 -20.00 3.43 7.04
CA PHE A 390 -20.13 4.23 8.25
C PHE A 390 -20.70 3.41 9.40
N ALA A 391 -21.74 2.62 9.14
CA ALA A 391 -22.39 1.78 10.16
C ALA A 391 -21.46 0.71 10.74
N SER A 392 -20.48 0.23 9.97
CA SER A 392 -19.53 -0.81 10.37
C SER A 392 -18.27 -0.30 11.09
N GLY A 393 -18.10 1.02 11.27
CA GLY A 393 -16.88 1.62 11.82
C GLY A 393 -15.66 1.53 10.89
N LEU A 394 -15.85 1.08 9.64
CA LEU A 394 -14.79 1.09 8.62
C LEU A 394 -14.41 2.52 8.25
N ALA A 395 -15.35 3.47 8.28
CA ALA A 395 -15.08 4.89 8.10
C ALA A 395 -14.07 5.45 9.11
N ASP A 396 -14.20 5.11 10.40
CA ASP A 396 -13.22 5.50 11.43
C ASP A 396 -11.82 4.94 11.13
N THR A 397 -11.75 3.80 10.45
CA THR A 397 -10.49 3.20 10.01
C THR A 397 -9.89 3.99 8.85
N VAL A 398 -10.71 4.48 7.92
CA VAL A 398 -10.26 5.39 6.84
C VAL A 398 -9.69 6.68 7.43
N GLU A 399 -10.34 7.26 8.45
CA GLU A 399 -9.85 8.47 9.12
C GLU A 399 -8.52 8.23 9.86
N ARG A 400 -8.37 7.09 10.56
CA ARG A 400 -7.08 6.71 11.17
C ARG A 400 -5.93 6.61 10.18
N HIS A 401 -6.23 6.30 8.92
CA HIS A 401 -5.25 6.23 7.83
C HIS A 401 -5.22 7.48 6.94
N GLY A 402 -5.79 8.60 7.40
CA GLY A 402 -5.85 9.87 6.66
C GLY A 402 -4.49 10.49 6.30
N TYR A 403 -3.39 9.93 6.82
CA TYR A 403 -2.03 10.25 6.37
C TYR A 403 -1.77 9.79 4.92
N PHE A 404 -2.53 8.81 4.40
CA PHE A 404 -2.56 8.52 2.98
C PHE A 404 -3.59 9.39 2.25
N PRO A 405 -3.17 10.14 1.23
CA PRO A 405 -4.05 10.97 0.41
C PRO A 405 -5.31 10.27 -0.13
N VAL A 406 -5.18 9.00 -0.54
CA VAL A 406 -6.26 8.23 -1.15
C VAL A 406 -7.43 8.02 -0.18
N TRP A 407 -7.16 7.85 1.12
CA TRP A 407 -8.19 7.64 2.14
C TRP A 407 -8.97 8.91 2.43
N ARG A 408 -8.30 10.08 2.43
CA ARG A 408 -8.98 11.37 2.54
C ARG A 408 -9.92 11.60 1.35
N ALA A 409 -9.47 11.32 0.13
CA ALA A 409 -10.30 11.43 -1.06
C ALA A 409 -11.45 10.41 -1.08
N GLY A 410 -11.20 9.17 -0.65
CA GLY A 410 -12.23 8.15 -0.50
C GLY A 410 -13.30 8.55 0.52
N LEU A 411 -12.92 9.12 1.66
CA LEU A 411 -13.88 9.60 2.64
C LEU A 411 -14.74 10.75 2.11
N ALA A 412 -14.15 11.73 1.43
CA ALA A 412 -14.90 12.81 0.77
C ALA A 412 -15.92 12.25 -0.24
N LEU A 413 -15.54 11.22 -1.00
CA LEU A 413 -16.45 10.55 -1.95
C LEU A 413 -17.58 9.80 -1.22
N ALA A 414 -17.28 9.06 -0.16
CA ALA A 414 -18.28 8.34 0.62
C ALA A 414 -19.30 9.29 1.27
N LEU A 415 -18.85 10.46 1.74
CA LEU A 415 -19.73 11.51 2.26
C LEU A 415 -20.70 12.00 1.17
N CYS A 416 -20.18 12.33 -0.03
CA CYS A 416 -21.03 12.73 -1.15
C CYS A 416 -22.03 11.63 -1.57
N GLU A 417 -21.60 10.36 -1.65
CA GLU A 417 -22.45 9.23 -2.04
C GLU A 417 -23.52 8.87 -0.98
N THR A 418 -23.34 9.34 0.27
CA THR A 418 -24.32 9.19 1.35
C THR A 418 -25.13 10.46 1.63
N GLY A 419 -25.03 11.47 0.74
CA GLY A 419 -25.82 12.70 0.80
C GLY A 419 -25.24 13.81 1.68
N GLN A 420 -24.06 13.61 2.29
CA GLN A 420 -23.36 14.58 3.12
C GLN A 420 -22.45 15.50 2.27
N TYR A 421 -23.06 16.16 1.27
CA TYR A 421 -22.33 16.92 0.24
C TYR A 421 -21.53 18.10 0.80
N ALA A 422 -22.06 18.83 1.79
CA ALA A 422 -21.37 19.97 2.40
C ALA A 422 -20.05 19.54 3.06
N GLU A 423 -20.08 18.48 3.85
CA GLU A 423 -18.86 17.93 4.45
C GLU A 423 -17.92 17.37 3.38
N GLY A 424 -18.44 16.70 2.35
CA GLY A 424 -17.63 16.26 1.21
C GLY A 424 -16.89 17.41 0.50
N ALA A 425 -17.56 18.56 0.31
CA ALA A 425 -16.98 19.77 -0.27
C ALA A 425 -15.92 20.39 0.64
N ASP A 426 -16.18 20.50 1.94
CA ASP A 426 -15.21 20.99 2.93
C ASP A 426 -13.94 20.14 2.94
N ARG A 427 -14.08 18.81 2.89
CA ARG A 427 -12.94 17.89 2.82
C ARG A 427 -12.15 18.04 1.50
N LEU A 428 -12.83 18.27 0.38
CA LEU A 428 -12.19 18.52 -0.92
C LEU A 428 -11.34 19.81 -0.91
N VAL A 429 -11.91 20.91 -0.42
CA VAL A 429 -11.23 22.20 -0.33
C VAL A 429 -10.09 22.14 0.71
N GLY A 430 -10.35 21.58 1.89
CA GLY A 430 -9.34 21.40 2.92
C GLY A 430 -8.18 20.52 2.46
N PHE A 431 -8.46 19.48 1.66
CA PHE A 431 -7.42 18.67 1.04
C PHE A 431 -6.51 19.51 0.13
N ALA A 432 -7.09 20.34 -0.75
CA ALA A 432 -6.31 21.21 -1.64
C ALA A 432 -5.40 22.14 -0.83
N HIS A 433 -5.96 22.79 0.19
CA HIS A 433 -5.22 23.68 1.08
C HIS A 433 -4.04 22.97 1.79
N ASP A 434 -4.29 21.83 2.42
CA ASP A 434 -3.27 21.09 3.19
C ASP A 434 -2.13 20.56 2.32
N THR A 435 -2.39 20.35 1.03
CA THR A 435 -1.41 19.84 0.06
C THR A 435 -0.78 20.95 -0.78
N ALA A 436 -0.96 22.22 -0.38
CA ALA A 436 -0.53 23.41 -1.12
C ALA A 436 -0.96 23.34 -2.59
N ASP A 437 -2.27 23.23 -2.81
CA ASP A 437 -2.90 23.05 -4.12
C ASP A 437 -2.31 21.84 -4.86
N PHE A 438 -2.30 20.69 -4.17
CA PHE A 438 -1.81 19.42 -4.70
C PHE A 438 -0.33 19.45 -5.14
N SER A 439 0.43 20.51 -4.85
CA SER A 439 1.85 20.64 -5.21
C SER A 439 2.78 19.88 -4.27
N ARG A 440 2.36 19.69 -3.02
CA ARG A 440 3.07 18.88 -2.01
C ARG A 440 2.52 17.46 -1.91
N PHE A 441 1.93 16.97 -2.99
CA PHE A 441 1.38 15.63 -3.05
C PHE A 441 2.51 14.59 -2.94
N PRO A 442 2.52 13.68 -1.93
CA PRO A 442 3.58 12.70 -1.80
C PRO A 442 3.48 11.64 -2.91
N PRO A 443 4.52 11.42 -3.73
CA PRO A 443 4.53 10.41 -4.80
C PRO A 443 4.73 9.02 -4.18
N SER A 444 3.66 8.52 -3.58
CA SER A 444 3.62 7.33 -2.73
C SER A 444 3.12 6.08 -3.46
N GLY A 445 2.91 6.16 -4.77
CA GLY A 445 2.22 5.17 -5.58
C GLY A 445 0.70 5.34 -5.61
N TRP A 446 0.20 6.45 -5.05
CA TRP A 446 -1.23 6.71 -4.86
C TRP A 446 -1.70 8.04 -5.47
N ALA A 447 -0.84 8.75 -6.21
CA ALA A 447 -1.16 10.03 -6.81
C ALA A 447 -2.33 9.95 -7.78
N VAL A 448 -2.18 9.11 -8.79
CA VAL A 448 -3.21 8.94 -9.83
C VAL A 448 -4.53 8.43 -9.24
N PRO A 449 -4.57 7.37 -8.40
CA PRO A 449 -5.78 6.98 -7.68
C PRO A 449 -6.47 8.11 -6.93
N THR A 450 -5.70 8.92 -6.19
CA THR A 450 -6.26 10.02 -5.40
C THR A 450 -6.88 11.09 -6.28
N LEU A 451 -6.19 11.50 -7.35
CA LEU A 451 -6.72 12.47 -8.33
C LEU A 451 -8.00 11.97 -9.00
N VAL A 452 -8.09 10.66 -9.32
CA VAL A 452 -9.30 10.06 -9.89
C VAL A 452 -10.45 10.06 -8.88
N LEU A 453 -10.21 9.78 -7.60
CA LEU A 453 -11.25 9.89 -6.57
C LEU A 453 -11.72 11.33 -6.38
N LEU A 454 -10.82 12.30 -6.35
CA LEU A 454 -11.17 13.71 -6.23
C LEU A 454 -11.99 14.19 -7.44
N ALA A 455 -11.71 13.69 -8.64
CA ALA A 455 -12.55 13.94 -9.82
C ALA A 455 -13.97 13.36 -9.67
N GLU A 456 -14.13 12.21 -9.02
CA GLU A 456 -15.45 11.64 -8.70
C GLU A 456 -16.18 12.50 -7.64
N VAL A 457 -15.47 13.01 -6.63
CA VAL A 457 -16.04 13.97 -5.66
C VAL A 457 -16.53 15.22 -6.37
N SER A 458 -15.69 15.83 -7.22
CA SER A 458 -16.07 17.03 -7.99
C SER A 458 -17.30 16.77 -8.89
N ALA A 459 -17.37 15.60 -9.51
CA ALA A 459 -18.54 15.22 -10.32
C ALA A 459 -19.81 15.05 -9.49
N ALA A 460 -19.71 14.49 -8.28
CA ALA A 460 -20.85 14.35 -7.38
C ALA A 460 -21.37 15.73 -6.91
N LEU A 461 -20.47 16.66 -6.61
CA LEU A 461 -20.81 18.04 -6.23
C LEU A 461 -21.43 18.82 -7.40
N ASP A 462 -20.85 18.73 -8.60
CA ASP A 462 -21.41 19.33 -9.83
C ASP A 462 -22.82 18.79 -10.13
N ALA A 463 -23.01 17.47 -10.03
CA ALA A 463 -24.32 16.85 -10.26
C ALA A 463 -25.37 17.26 -9.22
N ARG A 464 -24.95 17.55 -7.99
CA ARG A 464 -25.84 18.03 -6.91
C ARG A 464 -26.21 19.50 -7.07
N GLY A 465 -25.29 20.31 -7.61
CA GLY A 465 -25.40 21.78 -7.70
C GLY A 465 -25.26 22.50 -6.36
N GLY A 466 -24.97 23.80 -6.39
CA GLY A 466 -24.84 24.64 -5.19
C GLY A 466 -23.46 24.65 -4.53
N PHE A 467 -22.44 24.13 -5.23
CA PHE A 467 -21.04 24.07 -4.80
C PHE A 467 -20.08 24.71 -5.83
N GLU A 468 -20.59 25.67 -6.61
CA GLU A 468 -19.85 26.28 -7.72
C GLU A 468 -18.61 27.06 -7.24
N THR A 469 -18.64 27.57 -6.01
CA THR A 469 -17.52 28.33 -5.43
C THR A 469 -16.35 27.41 -5.09
N GLU A 470 -16.63 26.30 -4.40
CA GLU A 470 -15.67 25.28 -4.02
C GLU A 470 -15.06 24.62 -5.26
N LEU A 471 -15.90 24.28 -6.25
CA LEU A 471 -15.43 23.71 -7.51
C LEU A 471 -14.52 24.67 -8.28
N ARG A 472 -14.85 25.97 -8.35
CA ARG A 472 -14.03 26.99 -9.03
C ARG A 472 -12.63 27.10 -8.43
N GLN A 473 -12.50 26.88 -7.12
CA GLN A 473 -11.21 26.89 -6.43
C GLN A 473 -10.32 25.70 -6.81
N VAL A 474 -10.88 24.48 -6.86
CA VAL A 474 -10.08 23.25 -6.97
C VAL A 474 -9.92 22.72 -8.40
N LEU A 475 -10.89 22.96 -9.29
CA LEU A 475 -10.93 22.36 -10.63
C LEU A 475 -9.70 22.70 -11.50
N PRO A 476 -9.21 23.96 -11.59
CA PRO A 476 -8.07 24.28 -12.44
C PRO A 476 -6.82 23.46 -12.08
N VAL A 477 -6.56 23.34 -10.77
CA VAL A 477 -5.38 22.64 -10.27
C VAL A 477 -5.52 21.13 -10.43
N LEU A 478 -6.70 20.57 -10.12
CA LEU A 478 -6.95 19.13 -10.32
C LEU A 478 -6.80 18.72 -11.79
N ARG A 479 -7.26 19.58 -12.72
CA ARG A 479 -7.11 19.35 -14.16
C ARG A 479 -5.65 19.35 -14.58
N GLU A 480 -4.86 20.31 -14.13
CA GLU A 480 -3.42 20.38 -14.40
C GLU A 480 -2.70 19.13 -13.88
N ARG A 481 -2.96 18.75 -12.62
CA ARG A 481 -2.33 17.58 -12.00
C ARG A 481 -2.69 16.28 -12.69
N LEU A 482 -3.95 16.07 -13.04
CA LEU A 482 -4.37 14.86 -13.74
C LEU A 482 -3.84 14.82 -15.19
N ALA A 483 -3.68 15.99 -15.85
CA ALA A 483 -3.14 16.07 -17.21
C ALA A 483 -1.67 15.61 -17.30
N ALA A 484 -0.89 15.75 -16.22
CA ALA A 484 0.47 15.20 -16.15
C ALA A 484 0.49 13.65 -16.24
N HIS A 485 -0.66 13.00 -16.09
CA HIS A 485 -0.85 11.55 -16.13
C HIS A 485 -1.64 11.08 -17.35
N ASP A 486 -1.65 11.85 -18.44
CA ASP A 486 -2.35 11.53 -19.69
C ASP A 486 -1.95 10.19 -20.34
N GLY A 487 -0.77 9.65 -20.00
CA GLY A 487 -0.29 8.33 -20.42
C GLY A 487 -0.72 7.15 -19.52
N GLU A 488 -1.35 7.41 -18.37
CA GLU A 488 -1.88 6.39 -17.48
C GLU A 488 -3.25 5.94 -17.98
N GLN A 489 -3.46 4.65 -18.25
CA GLN A 489 -4.73 4.18 -18.84
C GLN A 489 -5.78 3.88 -17.77
N ILE A 490 -5.39 3.22 -16.68
CA ILE A 490 -6.28 2.83 -15.57
C ILE A 490 -5.60 3.15 -14.24
N ALA A 491 -6.29 3.89 -13.37
CA ALA A 491 -5.84 4.17 -12.02
C ALA A 491 -5.99 2.92 -11.13
N LEU A 492 -4.85 2.36 -10.73
CA LEU A 492 -4.74 1.24 -9.79
C LEU A 492 -4.45 1.79 -8.39
N ALA A 493 -5.40 1.64 -7.48
CA ALA A 493 -5.20 1.93 -6.06
C ALA A 493 -4.52 0.75 -5.38
N GLY A 494 -3.44 1.05 -4.67
CA GLY A 494 -2.65 0.09 -3.92
C GLY A 494 -1.98 -0.94 -4.78
N TRP A 495 -1.21 -1.82 -4.15
CA TRP A 495 -0.44 -2.82 -4.85
C TRP A 495 -0.76 -4.23 -4.35
N PRO A 496 -1.77 -4.90 -4.95
CA PRO A 496 -2.84 -4.35 -5.78
C PRO A 496 -4.20 -4.38 -5.08
N THR A 497 -4.78 -3.22 -4.75
CA THR A 497 -6.04 -3.18 -4.00
C THR A 497 -7.25 -3.21 -4.93
N VAL A 498 -7.43 -2.17 -5.75
CA VAL A 498 -8.58 -2.02 -6.67
C VAL A 498 -8.24 -1.18 -7.89
N LEU A 499 -8.91 -1.44 -9.02
CA LEU A 499 -8.89 -0.54 -10.18
C LEU A 499 -10.05 0.45 -10.05
N ILE A 500 -9.74 1.74 -9.87
CA ILE A 500 -10.75 2.79 -9.66
C ILE A 500 -11.44 3.14 -10.99
N GLY A 501 -10.68 3.15 -12.08
CA GLY A 501 -11.18 3.45 -13.43
C GLY A 501 -10.17 4.19 -14.28
N PRO A 502 -10.52 4.49 -15.55
CA PRO A 502 -9.61 5.14 -16.48
C PRO A 502 -9.43 6.62 -16.14
N THR A 503 -8.18 7.11 -16.23
CA THR A 503 -7.84 8.53 -15.99
C THR A 503 -8.58 9.44 -16.97
N ALA A 504 -8.79 9.00 -18.21
CA ALA A 504 -9.57 9.72 -19.20
C ALA A 504 -11.02 9.94 -18.75
N ARG A 505 -11.65 9.00 -18.01
CA ARG A 505 -12.98 9.25 -17.44
C ARG A 505 -12.91 10.36 -16.39
N ALA A 506 -11.94 10.32 -15.49
CA ALA A 506 -11.75 11.38 -14.49
C ALA A 506 -11.52 12.76 -15.13
N ARG A 507 -10.72 12.84 -16.20
CA ARG A 507 -10.55 14.09 -16.98
C ARG A 507 -11.87 14.58 -17.58
N GLY A 508 -12.66 13.65 -18.13
CA GLY A 508 -13.98 13.98 -18.66
C GLY A 508 -14.95 14.48 -17.58
N LEU A 509 -14.91 13.89 -16.38
CA LEU A 509 -15.67 14.36 -15.22
C LEU A 509 -15.29 15.79 -14.81
N LEU A 510 -13.99 16.08 -14.72
CA LEU A 510 -13.50 17.42 -14.41
C LEU A 510 -13.84 18.44 -15.51
N ALA A 511 -13.82 18.04 -16.78
CA ALA A 511 -14.26 18.88 -17.89
C ALA A 511 -15.76 19.18 -17.83
N LEU A 512 -16.57 18.18 -17.50
CA LEU A 512 -18.00 18.39 -17.33
C LEU A 512 -18.31 19.34 -16.17
N ALA A 513 -17.64 19.15 -15.03
CA ALA A 513 -17.77 20.04 -13.87
C ALA A 513 -17.29 21.48 -14.16
N ALA A 514 -16.34 21.66 -15.09
CA ALA A 514 -15.91 22.96 -15.57
C ALA A 514 -16.87 23.60 -16.60
N GLY A 515 -17.97 22.93 -16.96
CA GLY A 515 -18.91 23.42 -17.97
C GLY A 515 -18.48 23.18 -19.42
N GLU A 516 -17.62 22.19 -19.67
CA GLU A 516 -17.07 21.86 -20.99
C GLU A 516 -17.57 20.48 -21.49
N PRO A 517 -18.86 20.34 -21.86
CA PRO A 517 -19.47 19.04 -22.19
C PRO A 517 -18.83 18.37 -23.42
N ASP A 518 -18.40 19.13 -24.42
CA ASP A 518 -17.77 18.58 -25.62
C ASP A 518 -16.36 18.04 -25.34
N THR A 519 -15.59 18.75 -24.51
CA THR A 519 -14.29 18.29 -24.00
C THR A 519 -14.48 17.03 -23.17
N ALA A 520 -15.51 16.98 -22.32
CA ALA A 520 -15.84 15.79 -21.54
C ALA A 520 -16.13 14.57 -22.43
N LEU A 521 -16.96 14.73 -23.47
CA LEU A 521 -17.26 13.68 -24.43
C LEU A 521 -16.02 13.18 -25.19
N ALA A 522 -15.07 14.07 -25.51
CA ALA A 522 -13.80 13.66 -26.11
C ALA A 522 -13.00 12.73 -25.19
N HIS A 523 -12.87 13.09 -23.91
CA HIS A 523 -12.20 12.25 -22.92
C HIS A 523 -12.93 10.92 -22.66
N PHE A 524 -14.27 10.93 -22.60
CA PHE A 524 -15.05 9.69 -22.42
C PHE A 524 -14.91 8.71 -23.60
N ARG A 525 -14.73 9.21 -24.83
CA ARG A 525 -14.41 8.34 -25.99
C ARG A 525 -13.07 7.63 -25.78
N THR A 526 -12.03 8.36 -25.36
CA THR A 526 -10.73 7.76 -25.03
C THR A 526 -10.82 6.72 -23.91
N ALA A 527 -11.69 6.95 -22.92
CA ALA A 527 -11.89 6.04 -21.80
C ALA A 527 -12.56 4.70 -22.17
N THR A 528 -13.13 4.56 -23.38
CA THR A 528 -13.90 3.36 -23.78
C THR A 528 -13.01 2.13 -23.94
N GLU A 529 -11.84 2.30 -24.54
CA GLU A 529 -10.94 1.18 -24.85
C GLU A 529 -10.40 0.48 -23.58
N PRO A 530 -9.86 1.19 -22.57
CA PRO A 530 -9.38 0.55 -21.33
C PRO A 530 -10.43 -0.23 -20.55
N VAL A 531 -11.71 0.17 -20.65
CA VAL A 531 -12.81 -0.44 -19.87
C VAL A 531 -13.65 -1.43 -20.65
N ARG A 532 -13.35 -1.71 -21.92
CA ARG A 532 -14.18 -2.57 -22.79
C ARG A 532 -14.45 -3.98 -22.22
N SER A 533 -13.56 -4.48 -21.37
CA SER A 533 -13.68 -5.78 -20.71
C SER A 533 -14.57 -5.76 -19.45
N SER A 534 -14.97 -4.59 -18.97
CA SER A 534 -15.75 -4.42 -17.74
C SER A 534 -17.11 -3.79 -18.01
N GLN A 535 -18.16 -4.58 -17.86
CA GLN A 535 -19.54 -4.09 -17.95
C GLN A 535 -19.87 -3.06 -16.86
N PRO A 536 -19.49 -3.25 -15.58
CA PRO A 536 -19.68 -2.22 -14.55
C PRO A 536 -19.04 -0.87 -14.90
N GLN A 537 -17.79 -0.88 -15.38
CA GLN A 537 -17.11 0.37 -15.74
C GLN A 537 -17.68 1.01 -17.00
N LEU A 538 -18.10 0.22 -18.00
CA LEU A 538 -18.86 0.72 -19.14
C LEU A 538 -20.18 1.37 -18.74
N ALA A 539 -20.90 0.84 -17.75
CA ALA A 539 -22.13 1.44 -17.25
C ALA A 539 -21.87 2.82 -16.60
N ARG A 540 -20.82 2.95 -15.78
CA ARG A 540 -20.38 4.25 -15.22
C ARG A 540 -19.99 5.24 -16.32
N LEU A 541 -19.27 4.78 -17.34
CA LEU A 541 -18.87 5.62 -18.48
C LEU A 541 -20.09 6.13 -19.28
N ARG A 542 -21.07 5.25 -19.55
CA ARG A 542 -22.32 5.60 -20.24
C ARG A 542 -23.14 6.64 -19.49
N LEU A 543 -23.24 6.51 -18.16
CA LEU A 543 -23.88 7.52 -17.33
C LEU A 543 -23.17 8.89 -17.46
N ALA A 544 -21.84 8.92 -17.38
CA ALA A 544 -21.07 10.14 -17.53
C ALA A 544 -21.23 10.78 -18.93
N GLN A 545 -21.23 9.96 -19.98
CA GLN A 545 -21.52 10.40 -21.35
C GLN A 545 -22.92 10.96 -21.50
N ALA A 546 -23.93 10.32 -20.90
CA ALA A 546 -25.31 10.80 -20.94
C ALA A 546 -25.45 12.17 -20.26
N ARG A 547 -24.78 12.38 -19.12
CA ARG A 547 -24.74 13.69 -18.45
C ARG A 547 -24.12 14.78 -19.32
N ALA A 548 -22.99 14.48 -19.97
CA ALA A 548 -22.34 15.44 -20.87
C ALA A 548 -23.19 15.74 -22.10
N LEU A 549 -23.85 14.73 -22.69
CA LEU A 549 -24.77 14.94 -23.82
C LEU A 549 -25.97 15.81 -23.44
N ARG A 550 -26.54 15.65 -22.23
CA ARG A 550 -27.64 16.50 -21.76
C ARG A 550 -27.24 17.96 -21.56
N ARG A 551 -25.96 18.23 -21.32
CA ARG A 551 -25.40 19.58 -21.21
C ARG A 551 -24.83 20.11 -22.54
N SER A 552 -24.91 19.33 -23.62
CA SER A 552 -24.37 19.67 -24.94
C SER A 552 -25.47 20.19 -25.87
N ASP A 553 -25.15 21.20 -26.68
CA ASP A 553 -26.08 21.78 -27.67
C ASP A 553 -26.16 20.96 -28.98
N ARG A 554 -25.63 19.72 -28.99
CA ARG A 554 -25.60 18.89 -30.20
C ARG A 554 -27.01 18.39 -30.58
N PRO A 555 -27.38 18.45 -31.88
CA PRO A 555 -28.62 17.84 -32.36
C PRO A 555 -28.71 16.35 -32.01
N GLY A 556 -29.84 15.91 -31.46
CA GLY A 556 -30.08 14.52 -31.08
C GLY A 556 -29.38 14.06 -29.79
N ALA A 557 -28.70 14.96 -29.06
CA ALA A 557 -27.99 14.61 -27.83
C ALA A 557 -28.91 14.02 -26.75
N ALA A 558 -30.13 14.53 -26.60
CA ALA A 558 -31.11 14.02 -25.62
C ALA A 558 -31.54 12.56 -25.90
N ALA A 559 -31.82 12.23 -27.17
CA ALA A 559 -32.19 10.88 -27.56
C ALA A 559 -31.02 9.90 -27.36
N HIS A 560 -29.80 10.32 -27.71
CA HIS A 560 -28.59 9.53 -27.48
C HIS A 560 -28.32 9.32 -25.99
N ALA A 561 -28.44 10.37 -25.16
CA ALA A 561 -28.30 10.28 -23.71
C ALA A 561 -29.29 9.27 -23.11
N SER A 562 -30.56 9.32 -23.54
CA SER A 562 -31.58 8.36 -23.11
C SER A 562 -31.24 6.91 -23.49
N GLY A 563 -30.68 6.69 -24.68
CA GLY A 563 -30.19 5.38 -25.11
C GLY A 563 -29.09 4.85 -24.18
N LEU A 564 -28.09 5.68 -23.87
CA LEU A 564 -26.99 5.33 -22.97
C LEU A 564 -27.47 5.04 -21.54
N LEU A 565 -28.42 5.83 -21.02
CA LEU A 565 -29.00 5.63 -19.68
C LEU A 565 -29.76 4.31 -19.58
N ARG A 566 -30.55 3.93 -20.59
CA ARG A 566 -31.25 2.64 -20.60
C ARG A 566 -30.29 1.46 -20.59
N GLU A 567 -29.20 1.56 -21.36
CA GLU A 567 -28.18 0.52 -21.38
C GLU A 567 -27.43 0.44 -20.04
N ALA A 568 -27.04 1.59 -19.48
CA ALA A 568 -26.39 1.67 -18.17
C ALA A 568 -27.29 1.09 -17.06
N LEU A 569 -28.59 1.45 -17.05
CA LEU A 569 -29.58 0.94 -16.11
C LEU A 569 -29.73 -0.59 -16.19
N ARG A 570 -29.81 -1.14 -17.40
CA ARG A 570 -29.90 -2.59 -17.62
C ARG A 570 -28.68 -3.30 -17.04
N VAL A 571 -27.47 -2.80 -17.33
CA VAL A 571 -26.23 -3.36 -16.80
C VAL A 571 -26.18 -3.22 -15.28
N ALA A 572 -26.48 -2.04 -14.74
CA ALA A 572 -26.48 -1.79 -13.30
C ALA A 572 -27.39 -2.76 -12.54
N ARG A 573 -28.61 -3.00 -13.04
CA ARG A 573 -29.53 -4.01 -12.47
C ARG A 573 -28.99 -5.42 -12.55
N THR A 574 -28.38 -5.79 -13.68
CA THR A 574 -27.83 -7.14 -13.90
C THR A 574 -26.70 -7.46 -12.92
N TYR A 575 -25.86 -6.47 -12.61
CA TYR A 575 -24.69 -6.64 -11.75
C TYR A 575 -24.92 -6.21 -10.29
N GLY A 576 -26.15 -5.82 -9.91
CA GLY A 576 -26.45 -5.42 -8.53
C GLY A 576 -25.87 -4.05 -8.12
N MET A 577 -25.67 -3.15 -9.07
CA MET A 577 -25.15 -1.79 -8.83
C MET A 577 -26.28 -0.83 -8.47
N ALA A 578 -26.84 -0.96 -7.27
CA ALA A 578 -28.11 -0.34 -6.90
C ALA A 578 -28.11 1.20 -7.01
N ALA A 579 -27.06 1.88 -6.52
CA ALA A 579 -26.96 3.34 -6.58
C ALA A 579 -26.89 3.84 -8.04
N LEU A 580 -26.08 3.21 -8.89
CA LEU A 580 -25.97 3.55 -10.31
C LEU A 580 -27.30 3.33 -11.05
N ALA A 581 -28.02 2.25 -10.71
CA ALA A 581 -29.34 1.96 -11.27
C ALA A 581 -30.37 3.03 -10.88
N ALA A 582 -30.41 3.44 -9.61
CA ALA A 582 -31.31 4.49 -9.13
C ALA A 582 -31.03 5.83 -9.83
N GLU A 583 -29.76 6.19 -9.98
CA GLU A 583 -29.31 7.40 -10.65
C GLU A 583 -29.68 7.42 -12.15
N CYS A 584 -29.48 6.30 -12.86
CA CYS A 584 -29.90 6.19 -14.25
C CYS A 584 -31.42 6.30 -14.43
N ALA A 585 -32.20 5.70 -13.51
CA ALA A 585 -33.65 5.77 -13.53
C ALA A 585 -34.16 7.21 -13.30
N ALA A 586 -33.66 7.88 -12.26
CA ALA A 586 -34.03 9.27 -11.97
C ALA A 586 -33.74 10.21 -13.15
N LEU A 587 -32.61 10.01 -13.84
CA LEU A 587 -32.27 10.81 -15.03
C LEU A 587 -33.19 10.52 -16.22
N LEU A 588 -33.66 9.28 -16.40
CA LEU A 588 -34.65 8.94 -17.45
C LEU A 588 -36.02 9.56 -17.13
N ASP A 589 -36.44 9.51 -15.87
CA ASP A 589 -37.74 10.07 -15.46
C ASP A 589 -37.75 11.60 -15.64
N SER A 590 -36.65 12.29 -15.30
CA SER A 590 -36.52 13.74 -15.55
C SER A 590 -36.58 14.16 -17.03
N THR A 591 -36.50 13.21 -17.97
CA THR A 591 -36.64 13.46 -19.42
C THR A 591 -38.01 13.12 -19.97
N ALA A 592 -38.88 12.49 -19.18
CA ALA A 592 -40.27 12.25 -19.56
C ALA A 592 -41.16 13.48 -19.28
N ASP A 593 -40.72 14.36 -18.37
CA ASP A 593 -41.43 15.57 -17.94
C ASP A 593 -40.97 16.87 -18.64
N ALA A 594 -40.00 16.78 -19.56
CA ALA A 594 -39.47 17.89 -20.36
C ALA A 594 -39.67 17.64 -21.85
#